data_AF-A0A951CY68-F1
#
_entry.id   AF-A0A951CY68-F1
#
_cell.length_a   1.000
_cell.length_b   1.000
_cell.length_c   1.000
_cell.angle_alpha   90.00
_cell.angle_beta   90.00
_cell.angle_gamma   90.00
#
_symmetry.space_group_name_H-M   'P 1'
#
loop_
_entity.id
_entity.type
_entity.pdbx_description
1 polymer ?
#
loop_
_entity_poly.entity_id
_entity_poly.type
_entity_poly.pdbx_seq_one_letter_code
_entity_poly.pdbx_strand_id
1 'polypeptide(L)' 'MRRQIELENAAAAELAGSKDAVLRALEGHLDCDVFLRGNVLTLDGEPEAVEAA' A
#
# COMPACT_ATOMS: atom_id res chain seq x y z
N MET A 1 -9.25 10.33 -3.06
CA MET A 1 -8.29 10.27 -4.19
C MET A 1 -7.71 8.87 -4.25
N ARG A 2 -7.47 8.33 -5.46
CA ARG A 2 -6.86 7.01 -5.63
C ARG A 2 -5.52 7.13 -6.36
N ARG A 3 -4.48 6.52 -5.81
CA ARG A 3 -3.14 6.42 -6.43
C ARG A 3 -2.73 4.96 -6.54
N GLN A 4 -2.17 4.59 -7.70
CA GLN A 4 -1.63 3.26 -7.94
C GLN A 4 -0.12 3.35 -8.14
N ILE A 5 0.59 2.43 -7.51
CA ILE A 5 2.04 2.34 -7.55
C ILE A 5 2.37 0.92 -7.97
N GLU A 6 3.11 0.79 -9.07
CA GLU A 6 3.67 -0.49 -9.48
C GLU A 6 4.94 -0.77 -8.67
N LEU A 7 4.97 -1.95 -8.06
CA LEU A 7 6.09 -2.42 -7.27
C LEU A 7 6.91 -3.42 -8.09
N GLU A 8 8.18 -3.53 -7.74
CA GLU A 8 8.98 -4.67 -8.16
C GLU A 8 8.38 -5.96 -7.60
N ASN A 9 8.40 -7.03 -8.40
CA ASN A 9 7.82 -8.33 -8.01
C ASN A 9 8.41 -8.87 -6.70
N ALA A 10 9.69 -8.60 -6.42
CA ALA A 10 10.34 -9.01 -5.17
C ALA A 10 9.69 -8.30 -3.96
N ALA A 11 9.53 -6.98 -4.03
CA ALA A 11 8.87 -6.20 -2.99
C ALA A 11 7.41 -6.62 -2.81
N ALA A 12 6.67 -6.83 -3.91
CA ALA A 12 5.30 -7.33 -3.84
C ALA A 12 5.20 -8.72 -3.18
N ALA A 13 6.13 -9.62 -3.48
CA ALA A 13 6.18 -10.94 -2.88
C ALA A 13 6.52 -10.89 -1.38
N GLU A 14 7.43 -10.00 -0.95
CA GLU A 14 7.73 -9.78 0.46
C GLU A 14 6.53 -9.23 1.22
N LEU A 15 5.85 -8.22 0.66
CA LEU A 15 4.64 -7.64 1.26
C LEU A 15 3.53 -8.68 1.39
N ALA A 16 3.26 -9.46 0.33
CA ALA A 16 2.27 -10.52 0.35
C ALA A 16 2.65 -11.68 1.30
N GLY A 17 3.94 -12.00 1.41
CA GLY A 17 4.46 -13.07 2.27
C GLY A 17 4.45 -12.72 3.77
N SER A 18 4.44 -11.44 4.12
CA SER A 18 4.48 -10.95 5.51
C SER A 18 3.20 -11.16 6.31
N LYS A 19 2.18 -11.82 5.73
CA LYS A 19 0.87 -12.10 6.36
C LYS A 19 0.21 -10.84 6.92
N ASP A 20 0.08 -9.82 6.08
CA ASP A 20 -0.58 -8.53 6.35
C ASP A 20 0.08 -7.61 7.39
N ALA A 21 1.17 -8.04 8.07
CA ALA A 21 1.80 -7.21 9.09
C ALA A 21 2.32 -5.87 8.54
N VAL A 22 2.92 -5.89 7.34
CA VAL A 22 3.46 -4.68 6.71
C VAL A 22 2.34 -3.79 6.15
N LEU A 23 1.31 -4.37 5.54
CA LEU A 23 0.16 -3.60 5.04
C LEU A 23 -0.57 -2.90 6.20
N ARG A 24 -0.80 -3.59 7.32
CA ARG A 24 -1.38 -2.97 8.52
C ARG A 24 -0.49 -1.89 9.13
N ALA A 25 0.83 -2.06 9.08
CA ALA A 25 1.75 -1.02 9.53
C ALA A 25 1.66 0.22 8.63
N LEU A 26 1.54 0.04 7.31
CA LEU A 26 1.33 1.12 6.35
C LEU A 26 0.00 1.84 6.59
N GLU A 27 -1.11 1.12 6.75
CA GLU A 27 -2.43 1.69 7.12
C GLU A 27 -2.39 2.43 8.47
N GLY A 28 -1.55 2.00 9.41
CA GLY A 28 -1.39 2.70 10.70
C GLY A 28 -0.56 3.99 10.60
N HIS A 29 0.26 4.14 9.55
CA HIS A 29 1.07 5.34 9.32
C HIS A 29 0.44 6.30 8.32
N LEU A 30 -0.38 5.77 7.41
CA LEU A 30 -1.06 6.52 6.37
C LEU A 30 -2.55 6.59 6.73
N ASP A 31 -3.11 7.78 6.82
CA ASP A 31 -4.57 7.97 7.00
C ASP A 31 -5.34 7.65 5.69
N CYS A 32 -5.03 6.53 5.05
CA CYS A 32 -5.67 6.03 3.83
C CYS A 32 -5.68 4.51 3.77
N ASP A 33 -6.60 3.96 2.98
CA ASP A 33 -6.73 2.53 2.77
C ASP A 33 -5.63 2.02 1.83
N VAL A 34 -5.04 0.87 2.17
CA VAL A 34 -3.91 0.28 1.43
C VAL A 34 -4.29 -1.11 0.92
N PHE A 35 -4.21 -1.32 -0.39
CA PHE A 35 -4.52 -2.61 -1.02
C PHE A 35 -3.37 -3.09 -1.90
N LEU A 36 -3.02 -4.38 -1.82
CA LEU A 36 -2.04 -5.02 -2.70
C LEU A 36 -2.71 -6.09 -3.56
N ARG A 37 -2.60 -5.96 -4.89
CA ARG A 37 -3.05 -6.98 -5.85
C ARG A 37 -1.95 -7.26 -6.87
N GLY A 38 -1.39 -8.47 -6.83
CA GLY A 38 -0.21 -8.79 -7.63
C GLY A 38 0.94 -7.89 -7.22
N ASN A 39 1.49 -7.11 -8.16
CA ASN A 39 2.54 -6.13 -7.94
C ASN A 39 2.03 -4.67 -7.90
N VAL A 40 0.72 -4.45 -7.78
CA VAL A 40 0.16 -3.10 -7.72
C VAL A 40 -0.32 -2.78 -6.31
N LEU A 41 0.27 -1.74 -5.72
CA LEU A 41 -0.19 -1.13 -4.48
C LEU A 41 -1.18 -0.01 -4.82
N THR A 42 -2.34 -0.03 -4.17
CA THR A 42 -3.36 1.01 -4.30
C THR A 42 -3.51 1.72 -2.96
N LEU A 43 -3.41 3.04 -3.00
CA LEU A 43 -3.73 3.94 -1.90
C LEU A 43 -5.04 4.65 -2.24
N ASP A 44 -6.02 4.60 -1.33
CA ASP A 44 -7.31 5.26 -1.49
C ASP A 44 -7.68 6.03 -0.22
N GLY A 45 -7.84 7.34 -0.33
CA GLY A 45 -8.10 8.20 0.83
C GLY A 45 -8.06 9.68 0.50
N GLU A 46 -8.01 10.54 1.52
CA GLU A 46 -7.90 11.98 1.29
C GLU A 46 -6.59 12.32 0.55
N PRO A 47 -6.59 13.36 -0.31
CA PRO A 47 -5.42 13.71 -1.11
C PRO A 47 -4.15 13.87 -0.27
N GLU A 48 -4.25 14.52 0.88
CA GLU A 48 -3.13 14.76 1.80
C GLU A 48 -2.56 13.46 2.38
N ALA A 49 -3.43 12.48 2.67
CA ALA A 49 -3.00 11.19 3.18
C ALA A 49 -2.29 10.34 2.11
N VAL A 50 -2.78 10.40 0.87
CA VAL A 50 -2.20 9.67 -0.27
C VAL A 50 -0.91 10.32 -0.78
N GLU A 51 -0.73 11.64 -0.61
CA GLU A 51 0.51 12.36 -0.95
C GLU A 51 1.62 12.17 0.09
N ALA A 52 1.28 11.89 1.35
CA ALA A 52 2.26 11.60 2.41
C ALA A 52 2.96 10.23 2.28
N ALA A 53 2.51 9.39 1.33
CA ALA A 53 3.01 8.05 1.03
C ALA A 53 4.01 8.02 -0.15
#